data_AF-A0A495JRE2-F1
#
_entry.id   AF-A0A495JRE2-F1
#
_cell.length_a   1.000
_cell.length_b   1.000
_cell.length_c   1.000
_cell.angle_alpha   90.00
_cell.angle_beta   90.00
_cell.angle_gamma   90.00
#
_symmetry.space_group_name_H-M   'P 1'
#
loop_
_entity.id
_entity.type
_entity.pdbx_description
1 polymer ?
#
loop_
_entity_poly.entity_id
_entity_poly.type
_entity_poly.pdbx_seq_one_letter_code
_entity_poly.pdbx_strand_id
1 'polypeptide(L)'
;MVDTVEVAVVGAGMFGSAAAKYLSRAGFEVLVIGPAEPAPGAASDRYAFGAHFDAARITRRLGWDEVWGATDSRSQERFRSIEDESGVPFFHDCGSLILMAKSIGHRTDAIVHQSAAKHINVDRLTADELRDHLPDLGLPPLEGGVEGLLERRDAGYLNPRRLVQAQLTLAARAGGRLRRAAVVGMRKDTATGMWHLDVRGDGGPGVVRARKVVVATGAFTNHNGALPPGRRLALRAFSEPNLLFEVTGELLERLRRLPTIVTVDPVDNGDANLTLYLLPPVRYPDGRWYLRVGPGMQPMVHELHTVEDMVAWYAGQRVTSEQHKILSAMMHMLVPSLEPVSVRQACCIIEKTPSRYPYIGHLDGDESITVAVGGNGHGARGSDEIGRLAANLVIGKPWDFPIPQDVFKPLLEHPHEGEGRPDFLRPPFGLC
;
A
#
# COMPACT_ATOMS: atom_id res chain seq x y z
N MET A 1 -27.39 -12.32 16.00
CA MET A 1 -28.05 -11.04 15.63
C MET A 1 -27.75 -10.74 14.18
N VAL A 2 -28.73 -10.25 13.43
CA VAL A 2 -28.57 -9.82 12.03
C VAL A 2 -28.44 -8.30 12.05
N ASP A 3 -27.31 -7.77 11.59
CA ASP A 3 -27.18 -6.33 11.35
C ASP A 3 -27.73 -6.03 9.97
N THR A 4 -28.59 -5.03 9.83
CA THR A 4 -29.05 -4.49 8.55
C THR A 4 -28.52 -3.06 8.43
N VAL A 5 -27.84 -2.74 7.33
CA VAL A 5 -27.26 -1.42 7.07
C VAL A 5 -27.48 -0.97 5.63
N GLU A 6 -27.24 0.30 5.34
CA GLU A 6 -27.25 0.80 3.96
C GLU A 6 -25.99 0.37 3.21
N VAL A 7 -24.82 0.55 3.83
CA VAL A 7 -23.52 0.21 3.20
C VAL A 7 -22.68 -0.66 4.12
N ALA A 8 -22.29 -1.84 3.65
CA ALA A 8 -21.25 -2.64 4.28
C ALA A 8 -19.91 -2.41 3.57
N VAL A 9 -18.88 -2.00 4.31
CA VAL A 9 -17.51 -1.90 3.80
C VAL A 9 -16.73 -3.13 4.26
N VAL A 10 -16.43 -4.04 3.34
CA VAL A 10 -15.72 -5.29 3.59
C VAL A 10 -14.22 -5.05 3.43
N GLY A 11 -13.52 -5.00 4.57
CA GLY A 11 -12.10 -4.69 4.66
C GLY A 11 -11.85 -3.42 5.48
N ALA A 12 -11.39 -3.57 6.72
CA ALA A 12 -11.03 -2.45 7.60
C ALA A 12 -9.57 -1.96 7.41
N GLY A 13 -9.02 -2.12 6.20
CA GLY A 13 -7.67 -1.68 5.83
C GLY A 13 -7.63 -0.22 5.38
N MET A 14 -6.56 0.18 4.71
CA MET A 14 -6.34 1.59 4.30
C MET A 14 -7.43 2.12 3.37
N PHE A 15 -7.81 1.36 2.33
CA PHE A 15 -8.83 1.80 1.37
C PHE A 15 -10.24 1.78 1.98
N GLY A 16 -10.61 0.69 2.66
CA GLY A 16 -11.94 0.55 3.24
C GLY A 16 -12.20 1.51 4.41
N SER A 17 -11.21 1.78 5.26
CA SER A 17 -11.36 2.78 6.32
C SER A 17 -11.54 4.19 5.76
N ALA A 18 -10.81 4.56 4.70
CA ALA A 18 -11.01 5.82 3.99
C ALA A 18 -12.40 5.89 3.35
N ALA A 19 -12.83 4.85 2.64
CA ALA A 19 -14.18 4.79 2.05
C ALA A 19 -15.26 4.96 3.12
N ALA A 20 -15.12 4.27 4.25
CA ALA A 20 -16.05 4.36 5.38
C ALA A 20 -16.15 5.78 5.96
N LYS A 21 -15.03 6.51 6.09
CA LYS A 21 -15.05 7.92 6.50
C LYS A 21 -15.94 8.75 5.57
N TYR A 22 -15.70 8.68 4.27
CA TYR A 22 -16.42 9.51 3.29
C TYR A 22 -17.90 9.13 3.18
N LEU A 23 -18.22 7.84 3.24
CA LEU A 23 -19.61 7.34 3.25
C LEU A 23 -20.35 7.80 4.50
N SER A 24 -19.74 7.68 5.68
CA SER A 24 -20.37 8.09 6.94
C SER A 24 -20.59 9.60 6.97
N ARG A 25 -19.63 10.40 6.48
CA ARG A 25 -19.78 11.86 6.32
C ARG A 25 -20.90 12.25 5.35
N ALA A 26 -21.19 11.40 4.37
CA ALA A 26 -22.31 11.60 3.46
C ALA A 26 -23.67 11.17 4.05
N GLY A 27 -23.71 10.70 5.30
CA GLY A 27 -24.93 10.38 6.03
C GLY A 27 -25.44 8.94 5.86
N PHE A 28 -24.67 8.04 5.23
CA PHE A 28 -25.06 6.64 5.09
C PHE A 28 -24.95 5.88 6.41
N GLU A 29 -25.83 4.90 6.64
CA GLU A 29 -25.59 3.90 7.68
C GLU A 29 -24.48 2.92 7.23
N VAL A 30 -23.27 3.12 7.76
CA VAL A 30 -22.09 2.34 7.38
C VAL A 30 -21.69 1.33 8.45
N LEU A 31 -21.49 0.08 8.04
CA LEU A 31 -20.79 -0.94 8.85
C LEU A 31 -19.49 -1.35 8.15
N VAL A 32 -18.37 -1.03 8.78
CA VAL A 32 -17.04 -1.54 8.37
C VAL A 32 -16.83 -2.91 9.00
N ILE A 33 -16.48 -3.89 8.18
CA ILE A 33 -16.25 -5.27 8.61
C ILE A 33 -14.79 -5.61 8.31
N GLY A 34 -14.01 -5.89 9.35
CA GLY A 34 -12.65 -6.36 9.17
C GLY A 34 -12.04 -6.85 10.47
N PRO A 35 -11.18 -7.88 10.41
CA PRO A 35 -10.55 -8.45 11.59
C PRO A 35 -9.65 -7.42 12.30
N ALA A 36 -9.34 -7.68 13.57
CA ALA A 36 -8.28 -6.97 14.27
C ALA A 36 -6.92 -7.48 13.80
N GLU A 37 -5.90 -6.66 13.96
CA GLU A 37 -4.52 -7.11 13.81
C GLU A 37 -4.21 -8.21 14.84
N PRO A 38 -3.63 -9.36 14.43
CA PRO A 38 -3.26 -10.42 15.36
C PRO A 38 -2.23 -9.93 16.39
N ALA A 39 -2.37 -10.38 17.64
CA ALA A 39 -1.33 -10.16 18.64
C ALA A 39 -0.03 -10.89 18.23
N PRO A 40 1.16 -10.33 18.54
CA PRO A 40 2.43 -11.00 18.27
C PRO A 40 2.47 -12.42 18.87
N GLY A 41 2.85 -13.41 18.05
CA GLY A 41 2.97 -14.80 18.48
C GLY A 41 1.66 -15.57 18.65
N ALA A 42 0.49 -14.96 18.40
CA ALA A 42 -0.77 -15.69 18.36
C ALA A 42 -0.80 -16.65 17.15
N ALA A 43 -1.16 -17.91 17.39
CA ALA A 43 -1.46 -18.85 16.32
C ALA A 43 -2.61 -18.27 15.48
N SER A 44 -2.36 -17.96 14.20
CA SER A 44 -3.39 -17.34 13.36
C SER A 44 -4.30 -18.40 12.76
N ASP A 45 -5.40 -18.68 13.44
CA ASP A 45 -6.57 -19.37 12.90
C ASP A 45 -7.45 -18.44 12.04
N ARG A 46 -6.98 -17.22 11.73
CA ARG A 46 -7.81 -16.14 11.19
C ARG A 46 -7.30 -15.57 9.87
N TYR A 47 -8.27 -15.27 9.01
CA TYR A 47 -8.23 -14.43 7.82
C TYR A 47 -7.87 -12.95 8.14
N ALA A 48 -6.88 -12.71 9.02
CA ALA A 48 -6.73 -11.48 9.78
C ALA A 48 -5.55 -10.57 9.37
N PHE A 49 -4.94 -10.82 8.20
CA PHE A 49 -3.76 -10.07 7.79
C PHE A 49 -4.08 -8.89 6.88
N GLY A 50 -3.35 -7.80 7.07
CA GLY A 50 -3.40 -6.63 6.21
C GLY A 50 -2.00 -6.13 5.88
N ALA A 51 -1.80 -5.69 4.64
CA ALA A 51 -0.55 -5.10 4.17
C ALA A 51 -0.15 -3.81 4.92
N HIS A 52 -1.05 -3.28 5.75
CA HIS A 52 -0.90 -2.06 6.53
C HIS A 52 -0.35 -2.31 7.96
N PHE A 53 -0.07 -3.56 8.33
CA PHE A 53 0.53 -3.91 9.63
C PHE A 53 2.01 -3.55 9.67
N ASP A 54 2.30 -2.26 9.54
CA ASP A 54 3.64 -1.72 9.62
C ASP A 54 3.71 -0.33 10.29
N ALA A 55 4.91 0.11 10.63
CA ALA A 55 5.15 1.43 11.21
C ALA A 55 5.40 2.51 10.16
N ALA A 56 5.78 2.16 8.92
CA ALA A 56 6.08 3.15 7.89
C ALA A 56 5.85 2.67 6.44
N ARG A 57 5.37 3.59 5.60
CA ARG A 57 5.30 3.48 4.14
C ARG A 57 5.78 4.78 3.55
N ILE A 58 6.61 4.72 2.50
CA ILE A 58 7.06 5.92 1.79
C ILE A 58 5.83 6.65 1.22
N THR A 59 5.85 7.98 1.32
CA THR A 59 4.89 8.87 0.70
C THR A 59 5.63 10.04 0.06
N ARG A 60 5.31 10.32 -1.19
CA ARG A 60 5.91 11.36 -2.03
C ARG A 60 4.94 11.66 -3.16
N ARG A 61 5.05 12.85 -3.76
CA ARG A 61 4.33 13.21 -5.00
C ARG A 61 5.19 13.05 -6.23
N LEU A 62 6.51 13.14 -6.04
CA LEU A 62 7.51 12.87 -7.06
C LEU A 62 7.27 11.49 -7.68
N GLY A 63 7.34 11.37 -8.99
CA GLY A 63 7.09 10.14 -9.76
C GLY A 63 6.93 10.49 -11.25
N TRP A 64 7.06 9.51 -12.15
CA TRP A 64 6.81 9.72 -13.59
C TRP A 64 5.43 9.24 -14.04
N ASP A 65 4.75 8.43 -13.22
CA ASP A 65 3.45 7.87 -13.54
C ASP A 65 2.36 8.87 -13.17
N GLU A 66 1.62 9.34 -14.15
CA GLU A 66 0.62 10.37 -13.95
C GLU A 66 -0.52 9.90 -13.04
N VAL A 67 -0.92 8.63 -13.15
CA VAL A 67 -2.05 8.05 -12.39
C VAL A 67 -1.71 7.99 -10.92
N TRP A 68 -0.54 7.44 -10.60
CA TRP A 68 -0.08 7.39 -9.22
C TRP A 68 0.28 8.75 -8.66
N GLY A 69 1.01 9.58 -9.42
CA GLY A 69 1.33 10.95 -8.99
C GLY A 69 0.09 11.78 -8.68
N ALA A 70 -0.99 11.65 -9.46
CA ALA A 70 -2.27 12.30 -9.16
C ALA A 70 -2.94 11.73 -7.90
N THR A 71 -2.98 10.40 -7.76
CA THR A 71 -3.62 9.71 -6.63
C THR A 71 -2.93 10.04 -5.30
N ASP A 72 -1.59 10.06 -5.33
CA ASP A 72 -0.74 10.35 -4.19
C ASP A 72 -0.83 11.82 -3.79
N SER A 73 -0.83 12.73 -4.76
CA SER A 73 -0.98 14.17 -4.51
C SER A 73 -2.32 14.47 -3.83
N ARG A 74 -3.43 13.93 -4.36
CA ARG A 74 -4.75 14.11 -3.76
C ARG A 74 -4.85 13.58 -2.33
N SER A 75 -4.21 12.45 -2.05
CA SER A 75 -4.18 11.90 -0.69
C SER A 75 -3.37 12.80 0.25
N GLN A 76 -2.16 13.19 -0.16
CA GLN A 76 -1.25 14.01 0.64
C GLN A 76 -1.81 15.41 0.94
N GLU A 77 -2.52 16.03 -0.02
CA GLU A 77 -3.25 17.30 0.17
C GLU A 77 -4.17 17.28 1.40
N ARG A 78 -4.66 16.10 1.81
CA ARG A 78 -5.60 15.94 2.92
C ARG A 78 -4.97 15.40 4.20
N PHE A 79 -3.70 15.00 4.20
CA PHE A 79 -3.09 14.35 5.37
C PHE A 79 -3.19 15.21 6.63
N ARG A 80 -2.80 16.49 6.55
CA ARG A 80 -2.87 17.41 7.71
C ARG A 80 -4.29 17.56 8.24
N SER A 81 -5.27 17.76 7.36
CA SER A 81 -6.67 17.83 7.77
C SER A 81 -7.16 16.54 8.45
N ILE A 82 -6.72 15.37 7.99
CA ILE A 82 -7.08 14.09 8.62
C ILE A 82 -6.43 13.98 10.00
N GLU A 83 -5.16 14.37 10.16
CA GLU A 83 -4.47 14.39 11.45
C GLU A 83 -5.17 15.33 12.44
N ASP A 84 -5.47 16.56 12.01
CA ASP A 84 -6.12 17.60 12.81
C ASP A 84 -7.52 17.19 13.24
N GLU A 85 -8.34 16.74 12.29
CA GLU A 85 -9.71 16.33 12.58
C GLU A 85 -9.72 15.08 13.45
N SER A 86 -8.86 14.08 13.21
CA SER A 86 -8.88 12.82 13.97
C SER A 86 -8.21 12.93 15.34
N GLY A 87 -7.24 13.84 15.50
CA GLY A 87 -6.31 13.88 16.63
C GLY A 87 -5.24 12.79 16.59
N VAL A 88 -5.09 12.10 15.45
CA VAL A 88 -4.15 10.98 15.28
C VAL A 88 -3.09 11.38 14.26
N PRO A 89 -1.89 11.83 14.69
CA PRO A 89 -0.80 12.08 13.76
C PRO A 89 -0.34 10.75 13.14
N PHE A 90 -0.07 10.72 11.84
CA PHE A 90 0.40 9.54 11.12
C PHE A 90 1.45 9.87 10.06
N PHE A 91 1.61 11.12 9.64
CA PHE A 91 2.54 11.53 8.59
C PHE A 91 3.79 12.19 9.17
N HIS A 92 4.96 11.76 8.70
CA HIS A 92 6.26 12.32 9.05
C HIS A 92 6.93 12.90 7.81
N ASP A 93 7.14 14.21 7.82
CA ASP A 93 7.74 14.98 6.73
C ASP A 93 9.26 15.02 6.90
N CYS A 94 9.95 14.06 6.28
CA CYS A 94 11.41 13.97 6.26
C CYS A 94 12.02 14.08 4.85
N GLY A 95 11.19 14.38 3.86
CA GLY A 95 11.55 14.37 2.45
C GLY A 95 11.62 12.97 1.83
N SER A 96 11.67 12.94 0.50
CA SER A 96 11.86 11.72 -0.29
C SER A 96 12.86 11.93 -1.41
N LEU A 97 13.87 11.07 -1.45
CA LEU A 97 14.95 11.06 -2.42
C LEU A 97 14.78 9.88 -3.38
N ILE A 98 14.84 10.17 -4.67
CA ILE A 98 14.97 9.15 -5.70
C ILE A 98 16.39 9.19 -6.23
N LEU A 99 17.13 8.09 -6.11
CA LEU A 99 18.43 7.88 -6.74
C LEU A 99 18.22 7.24 -8.11
N MET A 100 18.56 7.99 -9.15
CA MET A 100 18.36 7.64 -10.55
C MET A 100 19.68 7.27 -11.22
N ALA A 101 19.67 6.25 -12.07
CA ALA A 101 20.78 6.00 -12.98
C ALA A 101 20.85 7.11 -14.05
N LYS A 102 22.03 7.66 -14.29
CA LYS A 102 22.21 8.71 -15.31
C LYS A 102 21.98 8.20 -16.73
N SER A 103 22.06 6.89 -16.98
CA SER A 103 21.73 6.30 -18.29
C SER A 103 20.26 6.53 -18.70
N ILE A 104 19.36 6.82 -17.74
CA ILE A 104 17.96 7.20 -17.98
C ILE A 104 17.67 8.67 -17.67
N GLY A 105 18.62 9.57 -17.89
CA GLY A 105 18.46 11.01 -17.64
C GLY A 105 17.20 11.63 -18.27
N HIS A 106 16.73 11.12 -19.42
CA HIS A 106 15.46 11.54 -20.03
C HIS A 106 14.24 11.33 -19.11
N ARG A 107 14.23 10.29 -18.25
CA ARG A 107 13.19 10.08 -17.23
C ARG A 107 13.34 11.05 -16.07
N THR A 108 14.58 11.33 -15.65
CA THR A 108 14.87 12.39 -14.65
C THR A 108 14.30 13.73 -15.12
N ASP A 109 14.57 14.11 -16.37
CA ASP A 109 14.08 15.37 -16.96
C ASP A 109 12.56 15.42 -17.03
N ALA A 110 11.90 14.31 -17.40
CA ALA A 110 10.44 14.21 -17.42
C ALA A 110 9.83 14.40 -16.02
N ILE A 111 10.41 13.77 -14.98
CA ILE A 111 9.96 13.94 -13.60
C ILE A 111 10.10 15.40 -13.16
N VAL A 112 11.25 16.04 -13.44
CA VAL A 112 11.49 17.45 -13.07
C VAL A 112 10.48 18.37 -13.76
N HIS A 113 10.23 18.16 -15.05
CA HIS A 113 9.25 18.93 -15.81
C HIS A 113 7.82 18.78 -15.24
N GLN A 114 7.40 17.54 -14.97
CA GLN A 114 6.08 17.26 -14.38
C GLN A 114 5.96 17.85 -12.97
N SER A 115 7.04 17.80 -12.18
CA SER A 115 7.08 18.37 -10.83
C SER A 115 6.90 19.89 -10.87
N ALA A 116 7.57 20.57 -11.79
CA ALA A 116 7.39 22.01 -11.99
C ALA A 116 5.94 22.37 -12.36
N ALA A 117 5.31 21.62 -13.26
CA ALA A 117 3.91 21.82 -13.65
C ALA A 117 2.92 21.60 -12.49
N LYS A 118 3.29 20.78 -11.49
CA LYS A 118 2.49 20.48 -10.30
C LYS A 118 2.91 21.27 -9.06
N HIS A 119 3.84 22.23 -9.21
CA HIS A 119 4.41 23.01 -8.10
C HIS A 119 5.02 22.15 -6.99
N ILE A 120 5.59 20.99 -7.34
CA ILE A 120 6.34 20.13 -6.42
C ILE A 120 7.78 20.64 -6.38
N ASN A 121 8.27 20.98 -5.19
CA ASN A 121 9.63 21.47 -5.00
C ASN A 121 10.63 20.30 -4.98
N VAL A 122 11.46 20.21 -6.02
CA VAL A 122 12.40 19.10 -6.24
C VAL A 122 13.79 19.65 -6.50
N ASP A 123 14.75 19.20 -5.70
CA ASP A 123 16.16 19.47 -5.93
C ASP A 123 16.77 18.32 -6.75
N ARG A 124 17.38 18.66 -7.89
CA ARG A 124 18.22 17.71 -8.64
C ARG A 124 19.65 17.81 -8.11
N LEU A 125 20.15 16.72 -7.56
CA LEU A 125 21.44 16.64 -6.89
C LEU A 125 22.40 15.75 -7.69
N THR A 126 23.62 16.23 -7.88
CA THR A 126 24.73 15.45 -8.40
C THR A 126 25.25 14.46 -7.34
N ALA A 127 26.09 13.51 -7.75
CA ALA A 127 26.72 12.57 -6.83
C ALA A 127 27.61 13.27 -5.78
N ASP A 128 28.26 14.38 -6.12
CA ASP A 128 29.06 15.17 -5.18
C ASP A 128 28.16 15.88 -4.15
N GLU A 129 27.11 16.56 -4.60
CA GLU A 129 26.14 17.20 -3.71
C GLU A 129 25.44 16.19 -2.80
N LEU A 130 25.12 14.99 -3.31
CA LEU A 130 24.57 13.92 -2.48
C LEU A 130 25.53 13.50 -1.35
N ARG A 131 26.82 13.37 -1.63
CA ARG A 131 27.83 13.04 -0.62
C ARG A 131 27.98 14.15 0.42
N ASP A 132 27.93 15.40 -0.01
CA ASP A 132 28.06 16.55 0.88
C ASP A 132 26.82 16.73 1.77
N HIS A 133 25.62 16.55 1.21
CA HIS A 133 24.36 16.73 1.94
C HIS A 133 23.94 15.53 2.80
N LEU A 134 24.28 14.31 2.37
CA LEU A 134 23.87 13.05 3.00
C LEU A 134 25.09 12.13 3.17
N PRO A 135 26.06 12.47 4.05
CA PRO A 135 27.32 11.74 4.15
C PRO A 135 27.20 10.29 4.64
N ASP A 136 26.10 9.95 5.32
CA ASP A 136 25.82 8.56 5.73
C ASP A 136 25.17 7.72 4.61
N LEU A 137 24.80 8.34 3.47
CA LEU A 137 24.21 7.66 2.32
C LEU A 137 25.31 7.17 1.36
N GLY A 138 25.41 5.86 1.21
CA GLY A 138 26.16 5.23 0.13
C GLY A 138 25.45 5.39 -1.21
N LEU A 139 26.21 5.62 -2.28
CA LEU A 139 25.67 5.73 -3.64
C LEU A 139 25.83 4.39 -4.38
N PRO A 140 24.72 3.78 -4.85
CA PRO A 140 24.77 2.51 -5.58
C PRO A 140 25.50 2.67 -6.93
N PRO A 141 26.21 1.64 -7.43
CA PRO A 141 26.91 1.71 -8.72
C PRO A 141 25.93 1.53 -9.89
N LEU A 142 25.04 2.51 -10.10
CA LEU A 142 24.07 2.50 -11.20
C LEU A 142 24.74 2.80 -12.54
N GLU A 143 24.12 2.32 -13.62
CA GLU A 143 24.60 2.53 -14.99
C GLU A 143 24.72 4.02 -15.34
N GLY A 144 25.89 4.43 -15.84
CA GLY A 144 26.19 5.84 -16.15
C GLY A 144 26.42 6.73 -14.92
N GLY A 145 26.34 6.18 -13.70
CA GLY A 145 26.46 6.91 -12.44
C GLY A 145 25.12 7.31 -11.84
N VAL A 146 25.16 7.98 -10.68
CA VAL A 146 23.96 8.33 -9.90
C VAL A 146 23.69 9.83 -9.92
N GLU A 147 22.43 10.20 -9.98
CA GLU A 147 21.90 11.52 -9.62
C GLU A 147 20.68 11.36 -8.70
N GLY A 148 20.36 12.41 -7.95
CA GLY A 148 19.26 12.42 -6.98
C GLY A 148 18.17 13.40 -7.35
N LEU A 149 16.91 13.04 -7.11
CA LEU A 149 15.77 13.97 -7.08
C LEU A 149 15.19 13.98 -5.67
N LEU A 150 15.31 15.10 -4.97
CA LEU A 150 14.87 15.25 -3.58
C LEU A 150 13.62 16.14 -3.50
N GLU A 151 12.49 15.54 -3.16
CA GLU A 151 11.29 16.25 -2.70
C GLU A 151 11.45 16.56 -1.21
N ARG A 152 11.67 17.83 -0.86
CA ARG A 152 12.04 18.22 0.52
C ARG A 152 10.90 18.30 1.52
N ARG A 153 9.68 18.54 1.03
CA ARG A 153 8.52 18.89 1.86
C ARG A 153 7.28 18.19 1.36
N ASP A 154 6.38 17.91 2.30
CA ASP A 154 5.20 17.09 2.09
C ASP A 154 5.55 15.71 1.51
N ALA A 155 6.74 15.20 1.87
CA ALA A 155 7.22 13.88 1.47
C ALA A 155 7.97 13.24 2.64
N GLY A 156 8.03 11.92 2.68
CA GLY A 156 8.60 11.19 3.80
C GLY A 156 7.93 9.84 3.96
N TYR A 157 7.45 9.56 5.18
CA TYR A 157 6.72 8.33 5.44
C TYR A 157 5.45 8.57 6.24
N LEU A 158 4.48 7.69 6.04
CA LEU A 158 3.28 7.60 6.88
C LEU A 158 3.28 6.31 7.69
N ASN A 159 2.69 6.34 8.88
CA ASN A 159 2.40 5.16 9.67
C ASN A 159 1.02 4.60 9.25
N PRO A 160 0.98 3.45 8.53
CA PRO A 160 -0.27 2.97 7.95
C PRO A 160 -1.29 2.52 9.01
N ARG A 161 -0.86 1.96 10.15
CA ARG A 161 -1.77 1.63 11.27
C ARG A 161 -2.46 2.88 11.80
N ARG A 162 -1.70 3.96 11.98
CA ARG A 162 -2.22 5.23 12.51
C ARG A 162 -3.13 5.94 11.50
N LEU A 163 -2.84 5.85 10.21
CA LEU A 163 -3.77 6.33 9.17
C LEU A 163 -5.10 5.56 9.21
N VAL A 164 -5.07 4.22 9.28
CA VAL A 164 -6.30 3.41 9.43
C VAL A 164 -7.07 3.81 10.70
N GLN A 165 -6.36 3.99 11.83
CA GLN A 165 -6.97 4.46 13.08
C GLN A 165 -7.62 5.84 12.92
N ALA A 166 -6.96 6.79 12.27
CA ALA A 166 -7.48 8.14 12.01
C ALA A 166 -8.77 8.08 11.19
N GLN A 167 -8.76 7.32 10.09
CA GLN A 167 -9.92 7.17 9.19
C GLN A 167 -11.10 6.51 9.90
N LEU A 168 -10.88 5.43 10.65
CA LEU A 168 -11.93 4.75 11.42
C LEU A 168 -12.48 5.65 12.55
N THR A 169 -11.63 6.47 13.17
CA THR A 169 -12.06 7.46 14.17
C THR A 169 -13.00 8.48 13.56
N LEU A 170 -12.65 9.00 12.37
CA LEU A 170 -13.49 9.96 11.65
C LEU A 170 -14.80 9.33 11.15
N ALA A 171 -14.76 8.07 10.67
CA ALA A 171 -15.97 7.33 10.33
C ALA A 171 -16.89 7.16 11.54
N ALA A 172 -16.35 6.77 12.69
CA ALA A 172 -17.11 6.58 13.92
C ALA A 172 -17.75 7.88 14.44
N ARG A 173 -17.03 9.01 14.36
CA ARG A 173 -17.59 10.33 14.71
C ARG A 173 -18.74 10.75 13.80
N ALA A 174 -18.75 10.27 12.56
CA ALA A 174 -19.84 10.48 11.61
C ALA A 174 -20.92 9.38 11.67
N GLY A 175 -20.92 8.51 12.69
CA GLY A 175 -21.94 7.48 12.91
C GLY A 175 -21.63 6.09 12.31
N GLY A 176 -20.50 5.93 11.63
CA GLY A 176 -20.06 4.62 11.12
C GLY A 176 -19.74 3.64 12.24
N ARG A 177 -20.06 2.36 12.03
CA ARG A 177 -19.78 1.29 13.00
C ARG A 177 -18.67 0.37 12.51
N LEU A 178 -17.91 -0.22 13.43
CA LEU A 178 -16.88 -1.21 13.12
C LEU A 178 -17.23 -2.56 13.75
N ARG A 179 -17.21 -3.61 12.94
CA ARG A 179 -17.36 -5.01 13.37
C ARG A 179 -16.06 -5.77 13.12
N ARG A 180 -15.47 -6.27 14.20
CA ARG A 180 -14.29 -7.15 14.15
C ARG A 180 -14.70 -8.56 13.73
N ALA A 181 -14.67 -8.80 12.43
CA ALA A 181 -14.99 -10.08 11.81
C ALA A 181 -14.37 -10.14 10.40
N ALA A 182 -14.24 -11.35 9.87
CA ALA A 182 -13.99 -11.60 8.45
C ALA A 182 -15.30 -11.93 7.73
N VAL A 183 -15.49 -11.41 6.53
CA VAL A 183 -16.51 -11.93 5.60
C VAL A 183 -15.96 -13.22 5.01
N VAL A 184 -16.77 -14.28 5.02
CA VAL A 184 -16.42 -15.62 4.51
C VAL A 184 -17.35 -16.09 3.39
N GLY A 185 -18.35 -15.28 3.05
CA GLY A 185 -19.30 -15.55 1.98
C GLY A 185 -20.20 -14.34 1.73
N MET A 186 -20.59 -14.16 0.48
CA MET A 186 -21.48 -13.07 0.06
C MET A 186 -22.42 -13.56 -1.02
N ARG A 187 -23.70 -13.19 -0.93
CA ARG A 187 -24.71 -13.45 -1.96
C ARG A 187 -25.70 -12.31 -2.03
N LYS A 188 -26.28 -12.07 -3.21
CA LYS A 188 -27.40 -11.15 -3.36
C LYS A 188 -28.69 -11.93 -3.23
N ASP A 189 -29.57 -11.48 -2.35
CA ASP A 189 -30.93 -11.97 -2.24
C ASP A 189 -31.75 -11.33 -3.37
N THR A 190 -32.21 -12.14 -4.33
CA THR A 190 -32.91 -11.65 -5.53
C THR A 190 -34.33 -11.16 -5.24
N ALA A 191 -34.96 -11.60 -4.14
CA ALA A 191 -36.30 -11.18 -3.77
C ALA A 191 -36.28 -9.79 -3.11
N THR A 192 -35.26 -9.48 -2.32
CA THR A 192 -35.14 -8.21 -1.59
C THR A 192 -34.17 -7.22 -2.24
N GLY A 193 -33.30 -7.68 -3.15
CA GLY A 193 -32.21 -6.90 -3.72
C GLY A 193 -31.04 -6.65 -2.76
N MET A 194 -31.10 -7.14 -1.53
CA MET A 194 -30.08 -6.93 -0.51
C MET A 194 -28.93 -7.93 -0.62
N TRP A 195 -27.74 -7.49 -0.24
CA TRP A 195 -26.58 -8.34 -0.03
C TRP A 195 -26.65 -9.01 1.34
N HIS A 196 -26.41 -10.32 1.37
CA HIS A 196 -26.21 -11.13 2.57
C HIS A 196 -24.73 -11.50 2.69
N LEU A 197 -24.09 -11.05 3.76
CA LEU A 197 -22.69 -11.31 4.09
C LEU A 197 -22.62 -12.26 5.28
N ASP A 198 -22.05 -13.44 5.06
CA ASP A 198 -21.75 -14.38 6.12
C ASP A 198 -20.43 -13.96 6.77
N VAL A 199 -20.43 -13.72 8.08
CA VAL A 199 -19.28 -13.20 8.82
C VAL A 199 -18.85 -14.16 9.92
N ARG A 200 -17.54 -14.25 10.16
CA ARG A 200 -16.94 -14.97 11.28
C ARG A 200 -16.08 -14.01 12.09
N GLY A 201 -16.42 -13.83 13.36
CA GLY A 201 -15.66 -13.00 14.28
C GLY A 201 -15.61 -13.61 15.68
N ASP A 202 -15.16 -12.82 16.65
CA ASP A 202 -14.91 -13.30 18.02
C ASP A 202 -16.18 -13.77 18.75
N GLY A 203 -17.34 -13.24 18.35
CA GLY A 203 -18.65 -13.69 18.83
C GLY A 203 -19.25 -14.88 18.08
N GLY A 204 -18.47 -15.56 17.23
CA GLY A 204 -18.93 -16.67 16.41
C GLY A 204 -19.47 -16.26 15.02
N PRO A 205 -20.16 -17.18 14.32
CA PRO A 205 -20.74 -16.90 13.01
C PRO A 205 -21.91 -15.91 13.11
N GLY A 206 -22.09 -15.10 12.08
CA GLY A 206 -23.22 -14.17 11.98
C GLY A 206 -23.51 -13.76 10.54
N VAL A 207 -24.53 -12.92 10.39
CA VAL A 207 -24.96 -12.41 9.09
C VAL A 207 -25.10 -10.89 9.16
N VAL A 208 -24.63 -10.21 8.12
CA VAL A 208 -24.90 -8.79 7.86
C VAL A 208 -25.71 -8.69 6.57
N ARG A 209 -26.74 -7.85 6.57
CA ARG A 209 -27.50 -7.48 5.38
C ARG A 209 -27.18 -6.05 4.99
N ALA A 210 -26.92 -5.80 3.71
CA ALA A 210 -26.61 -4.46 3.22
C ALA A 210 -27.32 -4.15 1.89
N ARG A 211 -27.70 -2.89 1.66
CA ARG A 211 -28.19 -2.47 0.34
C ARG A 211 -27.06 -2.34 -0.67
N LYS A 212 -25.92 -1.80 -0.25
CA LYS A 212 -24.70 -1.66 -1.03
C LYS A 212 -23.49 -2.25 -0.31
N VAL A 213 -22.50 -2.71 -1.07
CA VAL A 213 -21.26 -3.28 -0.55
C VAL A 213 -20.06 -2.58 -1.18
N VAL A 214 -19.06 -2.25 -0.37
CA VAL A 214 -17.72 -1.88 -0.85
C VAL A 214 -16.75 -3.00 -0.49
N VAL A 215 -16.10 -3.60 -1.48
CA VAL A 215 -15.08 -4.65 -1.29
C VAL A 215 -13.69 -4.01 -1.35
N ALA A 216 -13.00 -4.00 -0.22
CA ALA A 216 -11.66 -3.42 -0.03
C ALA A 216 -10.74 -4.40 0.73
N THR A 217 -10.70 -5.65 0.27
CA THR A 217 -10.07 -6.79 0.97
C THR A 217 -8.62 -7.09 0.57
N GLY A 218 -8.03 -6.26 -0.30
CA GLY A 218 -6.64 -6.39 -0.72
C GLY A 218 -6.33 -7.80 -1.27
N ALA A 219 -5.15 -8.33 -0.94
CA ALA A 219 -4.68 -9.62 -1.48
C ALA A 219 -5.64 -10.80 -1.24
N PHE A 220 -6.54 -10.71 -0.25
CA PHE A 220 -7.51 -11.76 0.06
C PHE A 220 -8.78 -11.72 -0.79
N THR A 221 -8.97 -10.72 -1.66
CA THR A 221 -10.22 -10.50 -2.41
C THR A 221 -10.72 -11.73 -3.16
N ASN A 222 -9.83 -12.50 -3.79
CA ASN A 222 -10.20 -13.71 -4.55
C ASN A 222 -10.25 -14.99 -3.69
N HIS A 223 -9.93 -14.94 -2.39
CA HIS A 223 -9.59 -16.12 -1.59
C HIS A 223 -10.42 -16.32 -0.31
N ASN A 224 -11.19 -15.33 0.13
CA ASN A 224 -11.93 -15.39 1.40
C ASN A 224 -13.45 -15.25 1.25
N GLY A 225 -14.01 -15.43 0.05
CA GLY A 225 -15.45 -15.28 -0.17
C GLY A 225 -15.95 -13.83 -0.08
N ALA A 226 -15.05 -12.84 -0.21
CA ALA A 226 -15.38 -11.42 -0.30
C ALA A 226 -15.91 -11.00 -1.68
N LEU A 227 -16.16 -11.94 -2.59
CA LEU A 227 -16.82 -11.73 -3.88
C LEU A 227 -18.00 -12.70 -4.03
N PRO A 228 -19.01 -12.36 -4.85
CA PRO A 228 -20.11 -13.28 -5.16
C PRO A 228 -19.61 -14.59 -5.82
N PRO A 229 -20.32 -15.72 -5.65
CA PRO A 229 -19.93 -16.98 -6.25
C PRO A 229 -19.69 -16.89 -7.76
N GLY A 230 -18.58 -17.50 -8.19
CA GLY A 230 -18.16 -17.54 -9.60
C GLY A 230 -17.49 -16.26 -10.11
N ARG A 231 -17.25 -15.24 -9.26
CA ARG A 231 -16.51 -14.03 -9.65
C ARG A 231 -15.11 -14.05 -9.06
N ARG A 232 -14.13 -13.73 -9.90
CA ARG A 232 -12.73 -13.52 -9.52
C ARG A 232 -12.23 -12.32 -10.30
N LEU A 233 -11.51 -11.44 -9.63
CA LEU A 233 -10.87 -10.30 -10.28
C LEU A 233 -9.55 -10.75 -10.89
N ALA A 234 -9.15 -10.18 -12.03
CA ALA A 234 -7.82 -10.32 -12.59
C ALA A 234 -6.82 -9.56 -11.69
N LEU A 235 -6.43 -10.18 -10.59
CA LEU A 235 -5.42 -9.71 -9.65
C LEU A 235 -4.64 -10.91 -9.11
N ARG A 236 -3.35 -10.71 -8.87
CA ARG A 236 -2.44 -11.75 -8.37
C ARG A 236 -1.68 -11.25 -7.14
N ALA A 237 -1.58 -12.10 -6.12
CA ALA A 237 -0.89 -11.78 -4.88
C ALA A 237 0.57 -12.25 -4.92
N PHE A 238 1.49 -11.44 -4.39
CA PHE A 238 2.91 -11.74 -4.34
C PHE A 238 3.48 -11.50 -2.96
N SER A 239 4.39 -12.36 -2.53
CA SER A 239 5.17 -12.18 -1.30
C SER A 239 6.06 -10.94 -1.40
N GLU A 240 6.16 -10.16 -0.33
CA GLU A 240 7.00 -8.96 -0.24
C GLU A 240 7.94 -9.06 0.97
N PRO A 241 9.18 -9.55 0.80
CA PRO A 241 10.16 -9.71 1.87
C PRO A 241 10.82 -8.38 2.24
N ASN A 242 11.06 -8.14 3.52
CA ASN A 242 11.75 -6.95 4.03
C ASN A 242 12.68 -7.32 5.18
N LEU A 243 13.69 -6.47 5.39
CA LEU A 243 14.54 -6.52 6.57
C LEU A 243 14.50 -5.20 7.34
N LEU A 244 14.55 -5.33 8.66
CA LEU A 244 14.54 -4.26 9.64
C LEU A 244 15.84 -4.30 10.43
N PHE A 245 16.65 -3.25 10.32
CA PHE A 245 17.97 -3.17 10.94
C PHE A 245 17.90 -2.24 12.15
N GLU A 246 18.04 -2.82 13.35
CA GLU A 246 17.96 -2.08 14.61
C GLU A 246 19.16 -1.15 14.76
N VAL A 247 18.90 0.12 15.02
CA VAL A 247 19.93 1.15 15.22
C VAL A 247 19.67 1.92 16.51
N THR A 248 20.74 2.31 17.20
CA THR A 248 20.68 3.04 18.48
C THR A 248 21.83 4.05 18.58
N GLY A 249 21.84 4.83 19.66
CA GLY A 249 22.95 5.75 19.99
C GLY A 249 23.21 6.81 18.92
N GLU A 250 24.49 7.14 18.71
CA GLU A 250 24.90 8.19 17.76
C GLU A 250 24.54 7.86 16.31
N LEU A 251 24.56 6.58 15.92
CA LEU A 251 24.19 6.16 14.57
C LEU A 251 22.72 6.47 14.29
N LEU A 252 21.82 6.23 15.24
CA LEU A 252 20.41 6.61 15.13
C LEU A 252 20.25 8.13 14.90
N GLU A 253 20.96 8.96 15.66
CA GLU A 253 20.86 10.42 15.56
C GLU A 253 21.40 10.99 14.23
N ARG A 254 22.35 10.30 13.60
CA ARG A 254 22.80 10.62 12.24
C ARG A 254 21.77 10.17 11.20
N LEU A 255 21.39 8.89 11.23
CA LEU A 255 20.57 8.27 10.19
C LEU A 255 19.10 8.75 10.19
N ARG A 256 18.56 9.24 11.32
CA ARG A 256 17.22 9.86 11.37
C ARG A 256 17.07 11.11 10.49
N ARG A 257 18.18 11.67 10.00
CA ARG A 257 18.19 12.82 9.08
C ARG A 257 18.02 12.41 7.62
N LEU A 258 18.15 11.12 7.30
CA LEU A 258 17.96 10.64 5.95
C LEU A 258 16.49 10.84 5.54
N PRO A 259 16.24 11.26 4.28
CA PRO A 259 14.92 11.19 3.70
C PRO A 259 14.52 9.71 3.51
N THR A 260 13.29 9.48 3.09
CA THR A 260 12.98 8.19 2.46
C THR A 260 13.72 8.08 1.14
N ILE A 261 14.18 6.89 0.77
CA ILE A 261 15.01 6.69 -0.40
C ILE A 261 14.40 5.61 -1.29
N VAL A 262 14.38 5.87 -2.59
CA VAL A 262 14.10 4.87 -3.63
C VAL A 262 15.23 4.91 -4.65
N THR A 263 15.74 3.77 -5.06
CA THR A 263 16.73 3.66 -6.15
C THR A 263 16.05 3.19 -7.42
N VAL A 264 16.59 3.57 -8.57
CA VAL A 264 15.99 3.27 -9.87
C VAL A 264 17.07 2.81 -10.82
N ASP A 265 17.16 1.49 -10.92
CA ASP A 265 18.06 0.80 -11.83
C ASP A 265 17.31 0.45 -13.12
N PRO A 266 17.71 1.02 -14.27
CA PRO A 266 17.06 0.79 -15.55
C PRO A 266 17.35 -0.59 -16.14
N VAL A 267 18.35 -1.30 -15.62
CA VAL A 267 18.80 -2.57 -16.19
C VAL A 267 17.93 -3.72 -15.68
N ASP A 268 17.16 -4.36 -16.56
CA ASP A 268 16.45 -5.61 -16.21
C ASP A 268 17.39 -6.81 -16.27
N ASN A 269 18.17 -7.00 -15.20
CA ASN A 269 19.11 -8.11 -15.01
C ASN A 269 18.66 -9.08 -13.90
N GLY A 270 17.34 -9.15 -13.63
CA GLY A 270 16.78 -10.03 -12.61
C GLY A 270 17.22 -9.63 -11.19
N ASP A 271 17.77 -10.60 -10.43
CA ASP A 271 18.17 -10.44 -9.02
C ASP A 271 19.34 -9.47 -8.78
N ALA A 272 19.98 -9.01 -9.86
CA ALA A 272 21.03 -8.00 -9.79
C ALA A 272 20.51 -6.56 -9.88
N ASN A 273 19.21 -6.33 -10.09
CA ASN A 273 18.66 -4.99 -10.30
C ASN A 273 18.65 -4.22 -8.98
N LEU A 274 19.21 -3.02 -8.94
CA LEU A 274 19.38 -2.29 -7.69
C LEU A 274 18.18 -1.44 -7.28
N THR A 275 16.98 -1.66 -7.82
CA THR A 275 15.77 -0.90 -7.46
C THR A 275 15.17 -1.39 -6.16
N LEU A 276 15.14 -0.50 -5.17
CA LEU A 276 14.70 -0.80 -3.80
C LEU A 276 14.14 0.44 -3.12
N TYR A 277 13.51 0.24 -1.97
CA TYR A 277 13.16 1.32 -1.05
C TYR A 277 13.84 1.17 0.30
N LEU A 278 14.25 2.31 0.86
CA LEU A 278 14.83 2.45 2.18
C LEU A 278 14.02 3.49 2.97
N LEU A 279 13.57 3.09 4.15
CA LEU A 279 13.05 4.02 5.16
C LEU A 279 14.18 4.38 6.14
N PRO A 280 14.28 5.66 6.54
CA PRO A 280 15.15 6.06 7.63
C PRO A 280 14.73 5.36 8.94
N PRO A 281 15.48 5.50 10.04
CA PRO A 281 15.10 4.89 11.31
C PRO A 281 13.67 5.31 11.74
N VAL A 282 12.79 4.33 11.87
CA VAL A 282 11.41 4.50 12.36
C VAL A 282 11.25 3.75 13.67
N ARG A 283 10.54 4.36 14.63
CA ARG A 283 10.21 3.70 15.90
C ARG A 283 9.06 2.72 15.73
N TYR A 284 9.28 1.46 16.14
CA TYR A 284 8.28 0.40 16.10
C TYR A 284 7.55 0.23 17.45
N PRO A 285 6.45 -0.54 17.51
CA PRO A 285 5.67 -0.74 18.74
C PRO A 285 6.44 -1.36 19.91
N ASP A 286 7.53 -2.08 19.64
CA ASP A 286 8.47 -2.61 20.63
C ASP A 286 9.37 -1.52 21.26
N GLY A 287 9.23 -0.27 20.83
CA GLY A 287 9.97 0.88 21.32
C GLY A 287 11.34 1.09 20.66
N ARG A 288 11.81 0.14 19.82
CA ARG A 288 13.10 0.17 19.13
C ARG A 288 13.01 0.90 17.79
N TRP A 289 14.15 1.29 17.25
CA TRP A 289 14.28 2.03 16.00
C TRP A 289 14.91 1.17 14.91
N TYR A 290 14.30 1.17 13.74
CA TYR A 290 14.72 0.32 12.63
C TYR A 290 14.82 1.13 11.34
N LEU A 291 15.93 0.98 10.62
CA LEU A 291 15.94 1.18 9.17
C LEU A 291 15.18 0.02 8.54
N ARG A 292 14.46 0.29 7.45
CA ARG A 292 13.75 -0.76 6.71
C ARG A 292 14.18 -0.74 5.26
N VAL A 293 14.56 -1.90 4.74
CA VAL A 293 14.79 -2.10 3.30
C VAL A 293 13.82 -3.14 2.77
N GLY A 294 13.29 -2.88 1.58
CA GLY A 294 12.50 -3.83 0.81
C GLY A 294 12.77 -3.70 -0.68
N PRO A 295 12.41 -4.73 -1.46
CA PRO A 295 12.66 -4.75 -2.89
C PRO A 295 11.77 -3.73 -3.61
N GLY A 296 12.32 -3.06 -4.61
CA GLY A 296 11.58 -2.14 -5.48
C GLY A 296 11.18 -2.84 -6.78
N MET A 297 11.98 -3.82 -7.20
CA MET A 297 11.77 -4.78 -8.31
C MET A 297 12.62 -6.01 -8.01
N GLN A 298 12.17 -7.26 -8.27
CA GLN A 298 13.06 -8.44 -8.49
C GLN A 298 12.31 -9.80 -8.63
N PRO A 299 12.96 -10.86 -9.18
CA PRO A 299 12.51 -12.27 -9.18
C PRO A 299 12.29 -12.91 -7.81
N MET A 300 12.70 -12.24 -6.75
CA MET A 300 12.68 -12.72 -5.37
C MET A 300 11.29 -12.81 -4.72
N VAL A 301 10.25 -12.36 -5.42
CA VAL A 301 8.87 -12.42 -4.97
C VAL A 301 8.16 -13.62 -5.60
N HIS A 302 7.44 -14.39 -4.79
CA HIS A 302 6.69 -15.56 -5.22
C HIS A 302 5.20 -15.22 -5.30
N GLU A 303 4.53 -15.76 -6.31
CA GLU A 303 3.07 -15.69 -6.39
C GLU A 303 2.46 -16.57 -5.29
N LEU A 304 1.41 -16.07 -4.64
CA LEU A 304 0.68 -16.76 -3.59
C LEU A 304 -0.71 -17.10 -4.14
N HIS A 305 -1.02 -18.39 -4.23
CA HIS A 305 -2.20 -18.88 -4.95
C HIS A 305 -3.38 -19.21 -4.03
N THR A 306 -3.11 -19.50 -2.75
CA THR A 306 -4.13 -19.93 -1.79
C THR A 306 -4.17 -19.03 -0.56
N VAL A 307 -5.29 -19.04 0.16
CA VAL A 307 -5.39 -18.29 1.43
C VAL A 307 -4.43 -18.87 2.48
N GLU A 308 -4.19 -20.18 2.43
CA GLU A 308 -3.25 -20.90 3.26
C GLU A 308 -1.82 -20.39 3.05
N ASP A 309 -1.39 -20.21 1.78
CA ASP A 309 -0.07 -19.65 1.46
C ASP A 309 0.09 -18.23 2.02
N MET A 310 -0.95 -17.40 1.83
CA MET A 310 -0.94 -16.01 2.30
C MET A 310 -0.86 -15.94 3.83
N VAL A 311 -1.65 -16.74 4.52
CA VAL A 311 -1.67 -16.82 5.99
C VAL A 311 -0.33 -17.35 6.50
N ALA A 312 0.21 -18.41 5.89
CA ALA A 312 1.49 -18.99 6.27
C ALA A 312 2.65 -17.98 6.10
N TRP A 313 2.65 -17.22 5.01
CA TRP A 313 3.64 -16.18 4.76
C TRP A 313 3.59 -15.07 5.83
N TYR A 314 2.39 -14.54 6.11
CA TYR A 314 2.23 -13.52 7.13
C TYR A 314 2.52 -14.01 8.54
N ALA A 315 2.08 -15.22 8.90
CA ALA A 315 2.30 -15.78 10.24
C ALA A 315 3.77 -16.18 10.44
N GLY A 316 4.42 -16.67 9.39
CA GLY A 316 5.80 -17.12 9.44
C GLY A 316 6.78 -15.97 9.67
N GLN A 317 6.56 -14.82 9.03
CA GLN A 317 7.51 -13.68 9.02
C GLN A 317 8.94 -14.15 8.71
N ARG A 318 9.09 -15.07 7.75
CA ARG A 318 10.36 -15.65 7.35
C ARG A 318 10.70 -15.32 5.91
N VAL A 319 11.83 -14.66 5.71
CA VAL A 319 12.45 -14.49 4.39
C VAL A 319 13.41 -15.66 4.12
N THR A 320 13.64 -15.99 2.85
CA THR A 320 14.63 -17.01 2.46
C THR A 320 16.06 -16.52 2.70
N SER A 321 17.04 -17.44 2.76
CA SER A 321 18.45 -17.07 2.92
C SER A 321 18.96 -16.20 1.77
N GLU A 322 18.48 -16.44 0.55
CA GLU A 322 18.76 -15.62 -0.63
C GLU A 322 18.15 -14.22 -0.48
N GLN A 323 16.89 -14.14 -0.05
CA GLN A 323 16.22 -12.88 0.29
C GLN A 323 16.98 -12.06 1.32
N HIS A 324 17.41 -12.73 2.38
CA HIS A 324 18.19 -12.09 3.43
C HIS A 324 19.51 -11.54 2.90
N LYS A 325 20.24 -12.33 2.10
CA LYS A 325 21.55 -11.96 1.57
C LYS A 325 21.47 -10.73 0.67
N ILE A 326 20.53 -10.69 -0.26
CA ILE A 326 20.38 -9.59 -1.22
C ILE A 326 19.94 -8.30 -0.50
N LEU A 327 18.92 -8.37 0.37
CA LEU A 327 18.45 -7.21 1.12
C LEU A 327 19.52 -6.67 2.08
N SER A 328 20.35 -7.54 2.66
CA SER A 328 21.48 -7.10 3.49
C SER A 328 22.59 -6.43 2.67
N ALA A 329 22.94 -6.99 1.51
CA ALA A 329 23.92 -6.38 0.61
C ALA A 329 23.46 -4.99 0.15
N MET A 330 22.17 -4.86 -0.19
CA MET A 330 21.54 -3.60 -0.54
C MET A 330 21.56 -2.57 0.61
N MET A 331 21.23 -2.99 1.83
CA MET A 331 21.28 -2.10 2.99
C MET A 331 22.70 -1.58 3.22
N HIS A 332 23.71 -2.44 3.19
CA HIS A 332 25.11 -2.04 3.37
C HIS A 332 25.65 -1.19 2.19
N MET A 333 25.07 -1.32 1.00
CA MET A 333 25.38 -0.43 -0.13
C MET A 333 24.86 0.99 0.11
N LEU A 334 23.66 1.15 0.66
CA LEU A 334 23.05 2.45 0.92
C LEU A 334 23.45 3.06 2.26
N VAL A 335 23.83 2.27 3.24
CA VAL A 335 24.29 2.73 4.55
C VAL A 335 25.59 1.98 4.91
N PRO A 336 26.75 2.35 4.33
CA PRO A 336 28.00 1.62 4.52
C PRO A 336 28.51 1.60 5.96
N SER A 337 28.12 2.60 6.76
CA SER A 337 28.47 2.72 8.18
C SER A 337 27.56 1.90 9.10
N LEU A 338 26.62 1.13 8.55
CA LEU A 338 25.65 0.39 9.35
C LEU A 338 26.28 -0.77 10.11
N GLU A 339 26.16 -0.70 11.44
CA GLU A 339 26.41 -1.79 12.37
C GLU A 339 25.11 -2.05 13.16
N PRO A 340 24.24 -2.96 12.70
CA PRO A 340 22.94 -3.13 13.30
C PRO A 340 23.04 -3.91 14.62
N VAL A 341 22.27 -3.49 15.64
CA VAL A 341 22.17 -4.24 16.91
C VAL A 341 21.53 -5.61 16.68
N SER A 342 20.53 -5.65 15.81
CA SER A 342 19.83 -6.85 15.39
C SER A 342 19.20 -6.66 14.01
N VAL A 343 18.90 -7.75 13.31
CA VAL A 343 18.17 -7.75 12.05
C VAL A 343 16.90 -8.56 12.21
N ARG A 344 15.74 -7.94 11.99
CA ARG A 344 14.42 -8.57 12.02
C ARG A 344 13.86 -8.73 10.61
N GLN A 345 13.22 -9.85 10.36
CA GLN A 345 12.53 -10.15 9.10
C GLN A 345 11.11 -9.60 9.17
N ALA A 346 10.63 -9.04 8.06
CA ALA A 346 9.26 -8.54 7.94
C ALA A 346 8.67 -8.97 6.61
N CYS A 347 7.50 -9.61 6.64
CA CYS A 347 6.86 -10.16 5.46
C CYS A 347 5.50 -9.49 5.23
N CYS A 348 5.28 -9.01 4.00
CA CYS A 348 4.03 -8.42 3.55
C CYS A 348 3.54 -9.12 2.27
N ILE A 349 2.33 -8.81 1.82
CA ILE A 349 1.83 -9.22 0.50
C ILE A 349 1.47 -7.96 -0.28
N ILE A 350 1.85 -7.95 -1.56
CA ILE A 350 1.36 -6.99 -2.54
C ILE A 350 0.47 -7.71 -3.54
N GLU A 351 -0.35 -6.93 -4.24
CA GLU A 351 -1.31 -7.41 -5.23
C GLU A 351 -1.07 -6.65 -6.52
N LYS A 352 -1.03 -7.34 -7.65
CA LYS A 352 -0.81 -6.73 -8.97
C LYS A 352 -2.02 -6.93 -9.86
N THR A 353 -2.38 -5.87 -10.57
CA THR A 353 -3.45 -5.89 -11.58
C THR A 353 -2.84 -5.78 -12.98
N PRO A 354 -3.47 -6.37 -14.01
CA PRO A 354 -3.12 -6.12 -15.42
C PRO A 354 -3.08 -4.65 -15.79
N SER A 355 -3.96 -3.82 -15.21
CA SER A 355 -3.99 -2.37 -15.45
C SER A 355 -2.81 -1.63 -14.82
N ARG A 356 -2.07 -2.25 -13.89
CA ARG A 356 -1.02 -1.62 -13.04
C ARG A 356 -1.55 -0.53 -12.08
N TYR A 357 -2.87 -0.35 -12.04
CA TYR A 357 -3.58 0.64 -11.24
C TYR A 357 -4.62 -0.02 -10.34
N PRO A 358 -5.05 0.62 -9.24
CA PRO A 358 -6.09 0.07 -8.39
C PRO A 358 -7.39 -0.11 -9.17
N TYR A 359 -8.16 -1.13 -8.81
CA TYR A 359 -9.53 -1.28 -9.27
C TYR A 359 -10.43 -0.44 -8.39
N ILE A 360 -11.14 0.52 -9.00
CA ILE A 360 -12.10 1.43 -8.37
C ILE A 360 -13.34 1.48 -9.27
N GLY A 361 -14.35 0.67 -8.98
CA GLY A 361 -15.52 0.58 -9.84
C GLY A 361 -16.57 -0.44 -9.41
N HIS A 362 -17.71 -0.44 -10.09
CA HIS A 362 -18.78 -1.42 -9.86
C HIS A 362 -18.39 -2.79 -10.43
N LEU A 363 -18.66 -3.86 -9.68
CA LEU A 363 -18.45 -5.23 -10.15
C LEU A 363 -19.57 -5.62 -11.11
N ASP A 364 -19.23 -6.11 -12.31
CA ASP A 364 -20.20 -6.50 -13.35
C ASP A 364 -21.22 -5.41 -13.74
N GLY A 365 -20.88 -4.13 -13.50
CA GLY A 365 -21.81 -3.00 -13.68
C GLY A 365 -22.94 -2.91 -12.65
N ASP A 366 -22.94 -3.74 -11.60
CA ASP A 366 -23.92 -3.69 -10.52
C ASP A 366 -23.55 -2.57 -9.53
N GLU A 367 -24.29 -1.46 -9.59
CA GLU A 367 -24.08 -0.27 -8.74
C GLU A 367 -24.23 -0.55 -7.22
N SER A 368 -24.77 -1.71 -6.84
CA SER A 368 -24.87 -2.12 -5.44
C SER A 368 -23.59 -2.80 -4.91
N ILE A 369 -22.58 -3.07 -5.74
CA ILE A 369 -21.30 -3.63 -5.30
C ILE A 369 -20.13 -2.89 -5.97
N THR A 370 -19.35 -2.19 -5.15
CA THR A 370 -18.18 -1.42 -5.58
C THR A 370 -16.91 -2.09 -5.08
N VAL A 371 -15.86 -2.13 -5.89
CA VAL A 371 -14.55 -2.70 -5.54
C VAL A 371 -13.53 -1.57 -5.45
N ALA A 372 -12.66 -1.65 -4.44
CA ALA A 372 -11.50 -0.78 -4.20
C ALA A 372 -10.32 -1.64 -3.75
N VAL A 373 -9.57 -2.22 -4.69
CA VAL A 373 -8.48 -3.19 -4.43
C VAL A 373 -7.33 -3.01 -5.42
N GLY A 374 -6.25 -3.80 -5.31
CA GLY A 374 -5.18 -3.76 -6.32
C GLY A 374 -4.19 -2.63 -6.07
N GLY A 375 -3.64 -2.50 -4.86
CA GLY A 375 -2.68 -1.44 -4.54
C GLY A 375 -1.36 -1.46 -5.34
N ASN A 376 -1.04 -2.52 -6.10
CA ASN A 376 0.17 -2.62 -6.95
C ASN A 376 1.50 -2.32 -6.24
N GLY A 377 1.57 -2.52 -4.92
CA GLY A 377 2.73 -2.17 -4.09
C GLY A 377 2.85 -0.68 -3.74
N HIS A 378 2.02 0.19 -4.33
CA HIS A 378 2.08 1.65 -4.20
C HIS A 378 0.89 2.27 -3.48
N GLY A 379 -0.17 1.50 -3.25
CA GLY A 379 -1.47 2.00 -2.78
C GLY A 379 -1.48 2.69 -1.42
N ALA A 380 -0.48 2.47 -0.55
CA ALA A 380 -0.49 3.03 0.80
C ALA A 380 -0.53 4.57 0.81
N ARG A 381 0.30 5.21 -0.03
CA ARG A 381 0.41 6.69 -0.14
C ARG A 381 -0.85 7.33 -0.74
N GLY A 382 -1.48 6.65 -1.71
CA GLY A 382 -2.72 7.08 -2.36
C GLY A 382 -4.01 6.62 -1.68
N SER A 383 -3.92 5.99 -0.51
CA SER A 383 -5.03 5.22 0.07
C SER A 383 -6.27 6.03 0.45
N ASP A 384 -6.10 7.30 0.84
CA ASP A 384 -7.23 8.17 1.13
C ASP A 384 -8.03 8.51 -0.13
N GLU A 385 -7.36 8.85 -1.24
CA GLU A 385 -8.01 9.15 -2.51
C GLU A 385 -8.67 7.91 -3.11
N ILE A 386 -8.01 6.74 -3.07
CA ILE A 386 -8.60 5.47 -3.54
C ILE A 386 -9.91 5.17 -2.80
N GLY A 387 -9.91 5.29 -1.46
CA GLY A 387 -11.12 5.11 -0.66
C GLY A 387 -12.18 6.19 -0.93
N ARG A 388 -11.77 7.45 -1.14
CA ARG A 388 -12.68 8.56 -1.49
C ARG A 388 -13.40 8.32 -2.81
N LEU A 389 -12.68 7.91 -3.85
CA LEU A 389 -13.23 7.64 -5.17
C LEU A 389 -14.23 6.48 -5.11
N ALA A 390 -13.90 5.41 -4.39
CA ALA A 390 -14.83 4.30 -4.17
C ALA A 390 -16.11 4.74 -3.42
N ALA A 391 -15.97 5.57 -2.39
CA ALA A 391 -17.11 6.14 -1.68
C ALA A 391 -17.97 7.03 -2.59
N ASN A 392 -17.35 7.87 -3.43
CA ASN A 392 -18.06 8.74 -4.36
C ASN A 392 -18.92 7.97 -5.36
N LEU A 393 -18.43 6.83 -5.88
CA LEU A 393 -19.22 5.95 -6.75
C LEU A 393 -20.47 5.41 -6.02
N VAL A 394 -20.32 4.97 -4.77
CA VAL A 394 -21.45 4.50 -3.95
C VAL A 394 -22.46 5.62 -3.67
N ILE A 395 -21.98 6.85 -3.46
CA ILE A 395 -22.83 8.04 -3.23
C ILE A 395 -23.53 8.49 -4.52
N GLY A 396 -23.00 8.14 -5.69
CA GLY A 396 -23.49 8.64 -6.99
C GLY A 396 -22.99 10.04 -7.32
N LYS A 397 -21.80 10.42 -6.81
CA LYS A 397 -21.16 11.70 -7.17
C LYS A 397 -20.50 11.60 -8.56
N PRO A 398 -20.45 12.71 -9.32
CA PRO A 398 -19.64 12.78 -10.53
C PRO A 398 -18.18 12.42 -10.26
N TRP A 399 -17.53 11.82 -11.24
CA TRP A 399 -16.09 11.54 -11.20
C TRP A 399 -15.30 12.86 -11.25
N ASP A 400 -14.65 13.21 -10.14
CA ASP A 400 -13.94 14.49 -9.93
C ASP A 400 -12.41 14.34 -9.91
N PHE A 401 -11.89 13.26 -10.47
CA PHE A 401 -10.46 12.96 -10.55
C PHE A 401 -9.91 13.21 -11.96
N PRO A 402 -8.69 13.76 -12.11
CA PRO A 402 -8.13 14.12 -13.41
C PRO A 402 -7.88 12.93 -14.35
N ILE A 403 -7.72 11.72 -13.80
CA ILE A 403 -7.54 10.51 -14.61
C ILE A 403 -8.91 9.91 -14.93
N PRO A 404 -9.19 9.51 -16.18
CA PRO A 404 -10.48 8.91 -16.55
C PRO A 404 -10.82 7.67 -15.70
N GLN A 405 -12.09 7.54 -15.31
CA GLN A 405 -12.58 6.44 -14.48
C GLN A 405 -12.27 5.06 -15.06
N ASP A 406 -12.32 4.89 -16.39
CA ASP A 406 -12.09 3.61 -17.07
C ASP A 406 -10.68 3.04 -16.84
N VAL A 407 -9.71 3.88 -16.47
CA VAL A 407 -8.34 3.46 -16.10
C VAL A 407 -8.36 2.55 -14.86
N PHE A 408 -9.35 2.74 -13.97
CA PHE A 408 -9.50 2.01 -12.72
C PHE A 408 -10.56 0.90 -12.81
N LYS A 409 -11.09 0.59 -14.00
CA LYS A 409 -12.16 -0.39 -14.16
C LYS A 409 -11.74 -1.77 -13.62
N PRO A 410 -12.52 -2.39 -12.73
CA PRO A 410 -12.28 -3.75 -12.30
C PRO A 410 -12.34 -4.73 -13.48
N LEU A 411 -11.30 -5.54 -13.65
CA LEU A 411 -11.25 -6.61 -14.64
C LEU A 411 -11.49 -7.96 -13.96
N LEU A 412 -12.26 -8.83 -14.62
CA LEU A 412 -12.47 -10.20 -14.17
C LEU A 412 -11.37 -11.12 -14.71
N GLU A 413 -11.03 -12.15 -13.95
CA GLU A 413 -10.15 -13.22 -14.39
C GLU A 413 -10.83 -14.05 -15.49
N HIS A 414 -10.16 -14.22 -16.63
CA HIS A 414 -10.64 -15.07 -17.71
C HIS A 414 -9.99 -16.47 -17.65
N PRO A 415 -10.72 -17.57 -17.91
CA PRO A 415 -10.21 -18.95 -17.76
C PRO A 415 -9.03 -19.35 -18.66
N HIS A 416 -8.59 -18.50 -19.60
CA HIS A 416 -7.66 -18.85 -20.68
C HIS A 416 -6.51 -17.86 -20.88
N GLU A 417 -6.12 -17.09 -19.86
CA GLU A 417 -4.84 -16.37 -19.93
C GLU A 417 -3.68 -17.38 -19.87
N GLY A 418 -2.98 -17.52 -20.99
CA GLY A 418 -2.07 -18.64 -21.29
C GLY A 418 -0.85 -18.81 -20.38
N GLU A 419 -0.15 -19.92 -20.58
CA GLU A 419 1.07 -20.32 -19.88
C GLU A 419 2.24 -19.37 -20.22
N GLY A 420 2.29 -18.21 -19.58
CA GLY A 420 3.39 -17.26 -19.66
C GLY A 420 3.29 -16.20 -18.58
N ARG A 421 4.41 -15.78 -18.00
CA ARG A 421 4.45 -14.69 -17.01
C ARG A 421 3.94 -13.41 -17.67
N PRO A 422 2.76 -12.86 -17.27
CA PRO A 422 2.19 -11.69 -17.93
C PRO A 422 3.13 -10.49 -17.90
N ASP A 423 3.07 -9.62 -18.91
CA ASP A 423 3.97 -8.46 -19.03
C ASP A 423 3.82 -7.44 -17.89
N PHE A 424 2.65 -7.39 -17.24
CA PHE A 424 2.45 -6.63 -15.99
C PHE A 424 3.12 -7.27 -14.75
N LEU A 425 3.86 -8.37 -14.93
CA LEU A 425 4.79 -8.93 -13.96
C LEU A 425 6.28 -8.73 -14.34
N ARG A 426 6.57 -8.03 -15.45
CA ARG A 426 7.93 -7.66 -15.91
C ARG A 426 8.31 -6.19 -15.67
N PRO A 427 9.54 -5.89 -15.22
CA PRO A 427 10.03 -4.53 -14.94
C PRO A 427 9.83 -3.51 -16.08
N PRO A 428 9.84 -2.19 -15.79
CA PRO A 428 9.97 -1.58 -14.48
C PRO A 428 8.63 -1.36 -13.75
N PHE A 429 8.62 -1.64 -12.43
CA PHE A 429 7.50 -1.36 -11.50
C PHE A 429 7.84 -0.33 -10.41
N GLY A 430 9.09 0.14 -10.38
CA GLY A 430 9.69 0.77 -9.20
C GLY A 430 9.47 2.27 -9.04
N LEU A 431 8.98 2.98 -10.04
CA LEU A 431 8.44 4.33 -9.82
C LEU A 431 7.08 4.42 -10.46
N CYS A 432 6.10 4.24 -9.62
CA CYS A 432 4.90 5.03 -9.75
C CYS A 432 5.13 6.33 -8.96
#